data_AF-A0A9Y2F242-F1
#
_entry.id   AF-A0A9Y2F242-F1
#
_cell.length_a   1.000
_cell.length_b   1.000
_cell.length_c   1.000
_cell.angle_alpha   90.00
_cell.angle_beta   90.00
_cell.angle_gamma   90.00
#
_symmetry.space_group_name_H-M   'P 1'
#
loop_
_entity.id
_entity.type
_entity.pdbx_description
1 polymer ?
#
loop_
_entity_poly.entity_id
_entity_poly.type
_entity_poly.pdbx_seq_one_letter_code
_entity_poly.pdbx_strand_id
1 'polypeptide(L)'
;MNKNDSRSVLAEALKLALAGDHDPARLGNAIANPQRLTAIEKSAWVQLHNWSADANLRAQYPQIADFSRRRITDLLVQLED
;
A
#
# COMPACT_ATOMS: atom_id res chain seq x y z
N MET A 1 -7.65 -14.24 -9.75
CA MET A 1 -6.93 -13.80 -8.54
C MET A 1 -7.78 -14.17 -7.35
N ASN A 2 -7.24 -15.02 -6.50
CA ASN A 2 -7.90 -15.56 -5.34
C ASN A 2 -7.73 -14.54 -4.21
N LYS A 3 -8.65 -14.46 -3.25
CA LYS A 3 -8.57 -13.47 -2.15
C LYS A 3 -7.23 -13.54 -1.37
N ASN A 4 -6.63 -14.72 -1.28
CA ASN A 4 -5.33 -14.91 -0.64
C ASN A 4 -4.16 -14.34 -1.46
N ASP A 5 -4.32 -14.25 -2.79
CA ASP A 5 -3.29 -13.70 -3.67
C ASP A 5 -3.21 -12.18 -3.54
N SER A 6 -4.37 -11.48 -3.51
CA SER A 6 -4.41 -10.03 -3.36
C SER A 6 -3.89 -9.56 -2.01
N ARG A 7 -4.29 -10.24 -0.92
CA ARG A 7 -3.86 -9.94 0.44
C ARG A 7 -2.33 -10.01 0.57
N SER A 8 -1.73 -11.10 0.08
CA SER A 8 -0.28 -11.31 0.12
C SER A 8 0.47 -10.28 -0.73
N VAL A 9 0.00 -10.02 -1.97
CA VAL A 9 0.59 -9.00 -2.85
C VAL A 9 0.58 -7.61 -2.20
N LEU A 10 -0.54 -7.23 -1.59
CA LEU A 10 -0.67 -5.92 -0.94
C LEU A 10 0.20 -5.82 0.31
N ALA A 11 0.26 -6.87 1.14
CA ALA A 11 1.14 -6.90 2.30
C ALA A 11 2.62 -6.75 1.90
N GLU A 12 3.08 -7.49 0.89
CA GLU A 12 4.44 -7.36 0.38
C GLU A 12 4.72 -5.97 -0.22
N ALA A 13 3.77 -5.39 -0.95
CA ALA A 13 3.92 -4.04 -1.48
C ALA A 13 4.01 -2.97 -0.36
N LEU A 14 3.29 -3.15 0.76
CA LEU A 14 3.39 -2.27 1.94
C LEU A 14 4.76 -2.40 2.62
N LYS A 15 5.30 -3.62 2.77
CA LYS A 15 6.65 -3.86 3.32
C LYS A 15 7.72 -3.18 2.49
N LEU A 16 7.66 -3.34 1.17
CA LEU A 16 8.58 -2.70 0.24
C LEU A 16 8.49 -1.18 0.35
N ALA A 17 7.28 -0.60 0.40
CA ALA A 17 7.09 0.83 0.56
C ALA A 17 7.74 1.38 1.85
N LEU A 18 7.64 0.66 2.97
CA LEU A 18 8.34 1.01 4.22
C LEU A 18 9.87 0.93 4.09
N ALA A 19 10.37 -0.03 3.31
CA ALA A 19 11.80 -0.16 3.00
C ALA A 19 12.31 0.91 2.01
N GLY A 20 11.42 1.75 1.47
CA GLY A 20 11.77 2.76 0.46
C GLY A 20 11.83 2.22 -0.97
N ASP A 21 11.43 0.97 -1.19
CA ASP A 21 11.34 0.35 -2.51
C ASP A 21 9.86 0.28 -2.92
N HIS A 22 9.43 1.03 -3.92
CA HIS A 22 8.04 0.99 -4.32
C HIS A 22 7.87 1.25 -5.82
N ASP A 23 7.26 0.28 -6.50
CA ASP A 23 6.92 0.35 -7.92
C ASP A 23 5.38 0.30 -8.10
N PRO A 24 4.74 1.46 -8.36
CA PRO A 24 3.29 1.50 -8.60
C PRO A 24 2.87 0.75 -9.87
N ALA A 25 3.73 0.62 -10.88
CA ALA A 25 3.41 -0.13 -12.10
C ALA A 25 3.31 -1.64 -11.80
N ARG A 26 4.23 -2.16 -10.98
CA ARG A 26 4.18 -3.53 -10.50
C ARG A 26 2.91 -3.83 -9.70
N LEU A 27 2.47 -2.89 -8.86
CA LEU A 27 1.23 -3.03 -8.08
C LEU A 27 -0.01 -3.07 -8.99
N GLY A 28 -0.09 -2.18 -10.00
CA GLY A 28 -1.19 -2.15 -10.96
C GLY A 28 -1.31 -3.45 -11.76
N ASN A 29 -0.19 -4.02 -12.19
CA ASN A 29 -0.15 -5.29 -12.90
C ASN A 29 -0.55 -6.48 -12.02
N ALA A 30 -0.15 -6.46 -10.74
CA ALA A 30 -0.47 -7.52 -9.80
C ALA A 30 -1.95 -7.51 -9.37
N ILE A 31 -2.58 -6.33 -9.29
CA ILE A 31 -3.99 -6.18 -8.91
C ILE A 31 -4.84 -5.82 -10.13
N ALA A 32 -5.14 -6.83 -10.95
CA ALA A 32 -5.86 -6.65 -12.22
C ALA A 32 -7.31 -6.14 -12.08
N ASN A 33 -7.97 -6.34 -10.92
CA ASN A 33 -9.32 -5.82 -10.68
C ASN A 33 -9.49 -5.30 -9.24
N PRO A 34 -9.18 -4.01 -8.98
CA PRO A 34 -9.31 -3.39 -7.66
C PRO A 34 -10.75 -3.36 -7.11
N GLN A 35 -11.78 -3.55 -7.96
CA GLN A 35 -13.17 -3.53 -7.51
C GLN A 35 -13.54 -4.76 -6.68
N ARG A 36 -12.80 -5.86 -6.83
CA ARG A 36 -13.03 -7.12 -6.09
C ARG A 36 -12.32 -7.17 -4.74
N LEU A 37 -11.52 -6.16 -4.42
CA LEU A 37 -10.83 -6.07 -3.14
C LEU A 37 -11.84 -5.86 -1.99
N THR A 38 -11.57 -6.48 -0.85
CA THR A 38 -12.23 -6.13 0.40
C THR A 38 -11.93 -4.69 0.82
N ALA A 39 -12.65 -4.17 1.82
CA ALA A 39 -12.44 -2.80 2.30
C ALA A 39 -11.00 -2.54 2.78
N ILE A 40 -10.39 -3.51 3.47
CA ILE A 40 -9.01 -3.40 3.97
C ILE A 40 -8.01 -3.45 2.80
N GLU A 41 -8.15 -4.42 1.90
CA GLU A 41 -7.30 -4.52 0.72
C GLU A 41 -7.38 -3.28 -0.17
N LYS A 42 -8.58 -2.73 -0.37
CA LYS A 42 -8.78 -1.49 -1.12
C LYS A 42 -8.12 -0.31 -0.41
N SER A 43 -8.20 -0.24 0.93
CA SER A 43 -7.51 0.79 1.70
C SER A 43 -5.99 0.70 1.55
N ALA A 44 -5.41 -0.51 1.58
CA ALA A 44 -4.00 -0.74 1.31
C ALA A 44 -3.60 -0.34 -0.12
N TRP A 45 -4.40 -0.74 -1.10
CA TRP A 45 -4.18 -0.40 -2.50
C TRP A 45 -4.17 1.12 -2.73
N VAL A 46 -5.13 1.86 -2.18
CA VAL A 46 -5.17 3.34 -2.24
C VAL A 46 -3.99 3.95 -1.51
N GLN A 47 -3.65 3.45 -0.31
CA GLN A 47 -2.52 3.98 0.46
C GLN A 47 -1.19 3.84 -0.29
N LEU A 48 -0.99 2.75 -1.05
CA LEU A 48 0.19 2.54 -1.89
C LEU A 48 0.22 3.52 -3.08
N HIS A 49 -0.92 3.81 -3.71
CA HIS A 49 -0.98 4.82 -4.76
C HIS A 49 -0.65 6.22 -4.22
N ASN A 50 -1.21 6.58 -3.07
CA ASN A 50 -0.89 7.84 -2.39
C ASN A 50 0.58 7.88 -1.96
N TRP A 51 1.16 6.75 -1.55
CA TRP A 51 2.58 6.67 -1.26
C TRP A 51 3.41 7.05 -2.50
N SER A 52 3.09 6.59 -3.69
CA SER A 52 3.79 7.08 -4.89
C SER A 52 3.56 8.56 -5.16
N ALA A 53 2.29 8.99 -5.17
CA ALA A 53 1.90 10.34 -5.57
C ALA A 53 2.44 11.43 -4.61
N ASP A 54 2.46 11.14 -3.30
CA ASP A 54 2.79 12.10 -2.27
C ASP A 54 4.30 12.12 -1.91
N ALA A 55 5.18 11.55 -2.75
CA ALA A 55 6.61 11.46 -2.45
C ALA A 55 7.22 12.83 -2.13
N ASN A 56 6.90 13.85 -2.94
CA ASN A 56 7.36 15.23 -2.72
C ASN A 56 6.77 15.84 -1.43
N LEU A 57 5.49 15.55 -1.13
CA LEU A 57 4.85 16.03 0.09
C LEU A 57 5.47 15.41 1.33
N ARG A 58 5.75 14.09 1.32
CA ARG A 58 6.44 13.43 2.43
C ARG A 58 7.86 13.93 2.63
N ALA A 59 8.55 14.34 1.57
CA ALA A 59 9.88 14.94 1.68
C ALA A 59 9.85 16.34 2.32
N GLN A 60 8.80 17.12 2.05
CA GLN A 60 8.66 18.50 2.53
C GLN A 60 8.00 18.60 3.91
N TYR A 61 7.13 17.66 4.26
CA TYR A 61 6.28 17.71 5.46
C TYR A 61 6.45 16.44 6.29
N PRO A 62 7.30 16.46 7.34
CA PRO A 62 7.57 15.30 8.18
C PRO A 62 6.32 14.66 8.79
N GLN A 63 5.31 15.47 9.14
CA GLN A 63 4.03 14.99 9.67
C GLN A 63 3.26 14.12 8.66
N ILE A 64 3.37 14.39 7.36
CA ILE A 64 2.75 13.58 6.31
C ILE A 64 3.51 12.26 6.15
N ALA A 65 4.85 12.30 6.24
CA ALA A 65 5.66 11.09 6.23
C ALA A 65 5.33 10.17 7.40
N ASP A 66 5.23 10.72 8.61
CA ASP A 66 4.91 9.96 9.82
C ASP A 66 3.49 9.40 9.78
N PHE A 67 2.51 10.21 9.35
CA PHE A 67 1.14 9.74 9.15
C PHE A 67 1.09 8.58 8.16
N SER A 68 1.77 8.71 7.01
CA SER A 68 1.77 7.69 5.97
C SER A 68 2.42 6.39 6.45
N ARG A 69 3.53 6.46 7.21
CA ARG A 69 4.19 5.28 7.80
C ARG A 69 3.30 4.56 8.80
N ARG A 70 2.66 5.29 9.71
CA ARG A 70 1.71 4.69 10.68
C ARG A 70 0.57 4.01 9.94
N ARG A 71 -0.03 4.70 8.96
CA ARG A 71 -1.14 4.15 8.17
C ARG A 71 -0.74 2.89 7.40
N ILE A 72 0.45 2.85 6.80
CA ILE A 72 0.97 1.65 6.13
C ILE A 72 1.16 0.50 7.13
N THR A 73 1.72 0.79 8.31
CA THR A 73 1.96 -0.21 9.36
C THR A 73 0.64 -0.81 9.85
N ASP A 74 -0.37 0.01 10.14
CA ASP A 74 -1.68 -0.44 10.60
C ASP A 74 -2.38 -1.33 9.55
N LEU A 75 -2.25 -0.99 8.27
CA LEU A 75 -2.83 -1.77 7.17
C LEU A 75 -2.08 -3.09 6.96
N LEU A 76 -0.77 -3.11 7.18
CA LEU A 76 0.03 -4.32 7.09
C LEU A 76 -0.42 -5.34 8.16
N VAL A 77 -0.56 -4.91 9.42
CA VAL A 77 -1.08 -5.77 10.51
C VAL A 77 -2.45 -6.36 10.13
N GLN A 78 -3.38 -5.52 9.68
CA GLN A 78 -4.73 -5.95 9.28
C GLN A 78 -4.76 -6.88 8.06
N LEU A 79 -3.70 -6.91 7.25
CA LEU A 79 -3.56 -7.83 6.11
C LEU A 79 -2.84 -9.12 6.48
N GLU A 80 -2.11 -9.16 7.59
CA GLU A 80 -1.40 -10.37 8.05
C GLU A 80 -2.20 -11.18 9.09
N ASP A 81 -3.17 -10.55 9.77
CA ASP A 81 -4.15 -11.21 10.65
C ASP A 81 -5.08 -12.21 9.90
#